data_AF-A0A928IXU7-F1
#
_entry.id   AF-A0A928IXU7-F1
#
_cell.length_a   1.000
_cell.length_b   1.000
_cell.length_c   1.000
_cell.angle_alpha   90.00
_cell.angle_beta   90.00
_cell.angle_gamma   90.00
#
_symmetry.space_group_name_H-M   'P 1'
#
loop_
_entity.id
_entity.type
_entity.pdbx_description
1 polymer ?
#
loop_
_entity_poly.entity_id
_entity_poly.type
_entity_poly.pdbx_seq_one_letter_code
_entity_poly.pdbx_strand_id
1 'polypeptide(L)'
;MKLNVNKIRRMAFLLGLVMLLSVVCASCVNLDNVDEVNPRSALAEESKDTDVSDEEIVIPEGTTNLPEIATVVNSAPYTIAVSGKCEKDAVIRVTGGKEDAETVANGEYFIIKVDLAGKNDLLKVSAQAEGKDESPKVELRPNYDATAQNRLDGNSVSVGVNSRLYFDKMEIDATAKNLYTESQLKDIKTYVNSAASSYYYDRAKGQPVELIYVLVPNVTTIYPDVLPVKSEEYTIYDQVLSALNETQATVVDMRAIFESLRDDKTVNETYGGLYRVTDSSLTDYGAYLTYKEIMTVVTKNFPEAAPKALEDFEWSTVDAKGGNLVNYRELDGSVIGESLVVSKPKFSLALGSNDAGTSAINSLRKYVDTARNDYNFFVESDADDKINGISERWLVDTAREGVDLPNAIIYRDYSSLAFTDILAERFQKSLLVESGNYNLNLSELKTYAAPGKNVADYVIVIVSEENFDTAFNSALAG
;
A
#
# COMPACT_ATOMS: atom_id res chain seq x y z
N MET A 1 -57.10 35.84 7.25
CA MET A 1 -56.28 34.62 7.16
C MET A 1 -55.87 34.22 8.57
N LYS A 2 -56.59 33.29 9.21
CA LYS A 2 -56.32 32.88 10.60
C LYS A 2 -55.08 31.99 10.62
N LEU A 3 -53.97 32.48 11.16
CA LEU A 3 -52.76 31.68 11.36
C LEU A 3 -53.08 30.49 12.29
N ASN A 4 -52.77 29.29 11.83
CA ASN A 4 -53.03 28.06 12.55
C ASN A 4 -52.01 27.91 13.69
N VAL A 5 -52.39 28.36 14.89
CA VAL A 5 -51.57 28.39 16.11
C VAL A 5 -50.95 27.02 16.44
N ASN A 6 -51.60 25.92 16.02
CA ASN A 6 -51.07 24.57 16.20
C ASN A 6 -49.88 24.25 15.29
N LYS A 7 -49.78 24.85 14.09
CA LYS A 7 -48.59 24.70 13.23
C LYS A 7 -47.39 25.46 13.80
N ILE A 8 -47.60 26.66 14.34
CA ILE A 8 -46.53 27.47 14.97
C ILE A 8 -46.00 26.77 16.22
N ARG A 9 -46.88 26.18 17.06
CA ARG A 9 -46.46 25.40 18.24
C ARG A 9 -45.66 24.16 17.87
N ARG A 10 -46.03 23.43 16.81
CA ARG A 10 -45.27 22.26 16.34
C ARG A 10 -43.92 22.65 15.74
N MET A 11 -43.84 23.77 15.03
CA MET A 11 -42.59 24.26 14.45
C MET A 11 -41.63 24.80 15.51
N ALA A 12 -42.15 25.47 16.55
CA ALA A 12 -41.35 25.91 17.70
C ALA A 12 -40.85 24.71 18.54
N PHE A 13 -41.66 23.65 18.66
CA PHE A 13 -41.24 22.43 19.36
C PHE A 13 -40.17 21.66 18.58
N LEU A 14 -40.29 21.57 17.25
CA LEU A 14 -39.25 20.99 16.39
C LEU A 14 -37.95 21.82 16.39
N LEU A 15 -38.04 23.16 16.35
CA LEU A 15 -36.85 24.02 16.48
C LEU A 15 -36.19 23.87 17.86
N GLY A 16 -36.98 23.74 18.93
CA GLY A 16 -36.47 23.48 20.28
C GLY A 16 -35.76 22.13 20.37
N LEU A 17 -36.27 21.10 19.68
CA LEU A 17 -35.65 19.77 19.64
C LEU A 17 -34.34 19.77 18.82
N VAL A 18 -34.30 20.50 17.71
CA VAL A 18 -33.09 20.66 16.87
C VAL A 18 -32.03 21.51 17.58
N MET A 19 -32.43 22.53 18.35
CA MET A 19 -31.50 23.27 19.21
C MET A 19 -30.98 22.43 20.39
N LEU A 20 -31.80 21.57 20.99
CA LEU A 20 -31.32 20.66 22.03
C LEU A 20 -30.35 19.60 21.47
N LEU A 21 -30.59 19.08 20.27
CA LEU A 21 -29.65 18.15 19.62
C LEU A 21 -28.34 18.83 19.22
N SER A 22 -28.37 20.09 18.78
CA SER A 22 -27.14 20.82 18.42
C SER A 22 -26.30 21.25 19.63
N VAL A 23 -26.92 21.47 20.81
CA VAL A 23 -26.18 21.75 22.05
C VAL A 23 -25.55 20.48 22.65
N VAL A 24 -26.16 19.29 22.43
CA VAL A 24 -25.57 18.00 22.83
C VAL A 24 -24.47 17.55 21.87
N CYS A 25 -24.50 17.95 20.59
CA CYS A 25 -23.41 17.69 19.64
C CYS A 25 -22.27 18.73 19.68
N ALA A 26 -22.41 19.84 20.41
CA ALA A 26 -21.41 20.91 20.49
C ALA A 26 -20.59 20.91 21.80
N SER A 27 -20.67 19.83 22.58
CA SER A 27 -19.90 19.68 23.82
C SER A 27 -19.27 18.29 23.93
N CYS A 28 -18.40 17.97 22.97
CA CYS A 28 -17.21 17.13 23.15
C CYS A 28 -16.34 17.20 21.88
N VAL A 29 -15.02 17.33 22.10
CA VAL A 29 -13.90 17.22 21.14
C VAL A 29 -13.53 18.49 20.34
N ASN A 30 -12.51 19.18 20.85
CA ASN A 30 -11.58 19.98 20.04
C ASN A 30 -10.91 19.05 19.02
N LEU A 31 -11.04 19.35 17.73
CA LEU A 31 -10.38 18.66 16.61
C LEU A 31 -9.17 19.47 16.15
N ASP A 32 -8.26 19.76 17.07
CA ASP A 32 -6.89 20.15 16.75
C ASP A 32 -5.99 19.04 17.33
N ASN A 33 -5.15 18.45 16.47
CA ASN A 33 -4.32 17.25 16.64
C ASN A 33 -5.05 15.91 16.49
N VAL A 34 -5.15 15.43 15.24
CA VAL A 34 -5.14 13.98 14.97
C VAL A 34 -3.67 13.58 14.88
N ASP A 35 -3.01 13.44 16.02
CA ASP A 35 -1.87 12.54 16.11
C ASP A 35 -2.41 11.13 15.86
N GLU A 36 -1.78 10.36 14.97
CA GLU A 36 -2.02 8.93 14.85
C GLU A 36 -1.93 8.28 16.23
N VAL A 37 -3.07 7.92 16.80
CA VAL A 37 -3.13 7.22 18.08
C VAL A 37 -2.59 5.82 17.85
N ASN A 38 -1.31 5.66 18.15
CA ASN A 38 -0.64 4.40 18.39
C ASN A 38 -1.34 3.66 19.55
N PRO A 39 -2.05 2.53 19.32
CA PRO A 39 -2.75 1.83 20.37
C PRO A 39 -1.78 0.90 21.12
N ARG A 40 -0.78 1.48 21.78
CA ARG A 40 0.09 0.74 22.73
C ARG A 40 0.36 1.59 23.97
N SER A 41 -0.68 1.87 24.74
CA SER A 41 -0.50 2.18 26.17
C SER A 41 -1.72 1.83 27.03
N ALA A 42 -2.24 0.61 26.93
CA ALA A 42 -2.97 -0.02 28.01
C ALA A 42 -3.20 -1.49 27.66
N LEU A 43 -2.70 -2.38 28.53
CA LEU A 43 -2.86 -3.84 28.62
C LEU A 43 -1.51 -4.56 28.61
N ALA A 44 -0.69 -4.24 29.62
CA ALA A 44 0.15 -5.26 30.22
C ALA A 44 -0.77 -6.08 31.15
N GLU A 45 -1.43 -7.10 30.60
CA GLU A 45 -1.90 -8.21 31.42
C GLU A 45 -0.85 -9.30 31.36
N GLU A 46 -0.37 -9.68 32.55
CA GLU A 46 0.60 -10.75 32.76
C GLU A 46 0.16 -12.03 32.03
N SER A 47 0.97 -12.47 31.07
CA SER A 47 0.90 -13.82 30.54
C SER A 47 1.12 -14.79 31.70
N LYS A 48 0.07 -15.54 32.06
CA LYS A 48 0.23 -16.70 32.95
C LYS A 48 1.07 -17.74 32.23
N ASP A 49 2.20 -18.06 32.84
CA ASP A 49 3.04 -19.22 32.54
C ASP A 49 2.16 -20.45 32.25
N THR A 50 2.20 -20.91 31.01
CA THR A 50 1.91 -22.29 30.68
C THR A 50 3.15 -23.10 31.05
N ASP A 51 3.02 -23.87 32.14
CA ASP A 51 3.95 -24.90 32.56
C ASP A 51 4.04 -25.97 31.46
N VAL A 52 5.07 -25.88 30.61
CA VAL A 52 5.43 -26.91 29.64
C VAL A 52 6.57 -27.70 30.25
N SER A 53 6.35 -28.98 30.53
CA SER A 53 7.40 -29.90 30.92
C SER A 53 8.45 -29.98 29.81
N ASP A 54 9.67 -29.54 30.10
CA ASP A 54 10.85 -29.66 29.24
C ASP A 54 11.30 -31.13 29.12
N GLU A 55 10.55 -31.95 28.38
CA GLU A 55 11.13 -33.16 27.77
C GLU A 55 11.87 -32.71 26.52
N GLU A 56 13.21 -32.73 26.56
CA GLU A 56 14.07 -32.42 25.43
C GLU A 56 13.79 -33.41 24.29
N ILE A 57 13.03 -32.98 23.28
CA ILE A 57 12.74 -33.79 22.09
C ILE A 57 14.05 -33.92 21.30
N VAL A 58 14.68 -35.10 21.38
CA VAL A 58 15.86 -35.40 20.57
C VAL A 58 15.43 -35.59 19.11
N ILE A 59 15.78 -34.63 18.26
CA ILE A 59 15.54 -34.69 16.82
C ILE A 59 16.65 -35.53 16.16
N PRO A 60 16.33 -36.64 15.47
CA PRO A 60 17.34 -37.44 14.80
C PRO A 60 18.11 -36.65 13.73
N GLU A 61 19.38 -37.01 13.51
CA GLU A 61 20.16 -36.47 12.39
C GLU A 61 19.48 -36.80 11.06
N GLY A 62 19.30 -35.80 10.20
CA GLY A 62 18.56 -35.93 8.93
C GLY A 62 17.06 -35.63 9.01
N THR A 63 16.52 -35.36 10.20
CA THR A 63 15.14 -34.90 10.39
C THR A 63 15.07 -33.37 10.44
N THR A 64 14.00 -32.80 9.90
CA THR A 64 13.73 -31.35 9.95
C THR A 64 13.47 -30.92 11.40
N ASN A 65 13.97 -29.74 11.79
CA ASN A 65 13.67 -29.14 13.08
C ASN A 65 12.16 -28.91 13.27
N LEU A 66 11.71 -28.94 14.52
CA LEU A 66 10.33 -28.61 14.88
C LEU A 66 10.01 -27.16 14.46
N PRO A 67 8.86 -26.90 13.83
CA PRO A 67 8.43 -25.52 13.59
C PRO A 67 8.10 -24.84 14.93
N GLU A 68 8.51 -23.58 15.08
CA GLU A 68 8.21 -22.78 16.26
C GLU A 68 6.96 -21.93 15.98
N ILE A 69 5.85 -22.19 16.67
CA ILE A 69 4.64 -21.39 16.53
C ILE A 69 4.80 -20.07 17.27
N ALA A 70 4.73 -18.94 16.55
CA ALA A 70 4.88 -17.61 17.14
C ALA A 70 3.53 -16.94 17.39
N THR A 71 2.58 -17.05 16.45
CA THR A 71 1.32 -16.33 16.55
C THR A 71 0.17 -17.11 15.91
N VAL A 72 -0.99 -17.05 16.56
CA VAL A 72 -2.25 -17.60 16.05
C VAL A 72 -3.33 -16.54 16.19
N VAL A 73 -3.87 -16.09 15.06
CA VAL A 73 -4.88 -15.02 15.01
C VAL A 73 -6.16 -15.56 14.37
N ASN A 74 -7.31 -15.28 14.98
CA ASN A 74 -8.60 -15.55 14.35
C ASN A 74 -8.89 -14.44 13.35
N SER A 75 -9.34 -14.84 12.17
CA SER A 75 -9.57 -13.89 11.09
C SER A 75 -10.98 -13.86 10.55
N ALA A 76 -11.67 -14.98 10.71
CA ALA A 76 -13.10 -15.07 10.67
C ALA A 76 -13.51 -16.19 11.62
N PRO A 77 -14.81 -16.34 11.94
CA PRO A 77 -15.26 -17.50 12.70
C PRO A 77 -14.84 -18.78 11.95
N TYR A 78 -14.12 -19.67 12.63
CA TYR A 78 -13.54 -20.90 12.08
C TYR A 78 -12.39 -20.73 11.08
N THR A 79 -11.78 -19.56 10.96
CA THR A 79 -10.60 -19.36 10.11
C THR A 79 -9.50 -18.65 10.90
N ILE A 80 -8.32 -19.27 10.97
CA ILE A 80 -7.15 -18.71 11.65
C ILE A 80 -5.99 -18.51 10.69
N ALA A 81 -5.11 -17.58 11.03
CA ALA A 81 -3.75 -17.51 10.50
C ALA A 81 -2.77 -18.00 11.58
N VAL A 82 -1.86 -18.88 11.20
CA VAL A 82 -0.77 -19.37 12.05
C VAL A 82 0.54 -18.90 11.42
N SER A 83 1.43 -18.34 12.22
CA SER A 83 2.78 -17.97 11.78
C SER A 83 3.84 -18.43 12.77
N GLY A 84 5.06 -18.58 12.27
CA GLY A 84 6.15 -19.15 13.06
C GLY A 84 7.47 -19.21 12.31
N LYS A 85 8.48 -19.78 12.97
CA LYS A 85 9.79 -20.07 12.38
C LYS A 85 9.90 -21.53 11.99
N CYS A 86 10.75 -21.79 11.01
CA CYS A 86 11.08 -23.11 10.55
C CYS A 86 12.47 -23.11 9.91
N GLU A 87 12.93 -24.29 9.53
CA GLU A 87 14.06 -24.37 8.61
C GLU A 87 13.74 -23.69 7.29
N LYS A 88 14.80 -23.18 6.65
CA LYS A 88 14.71 -22.43 5.41
C LYS A 88 13.94 -23.20 4.32
N ASP A 89 12.94 -22.53 3.74
CA ASP A 89 12.12 -23.00 2.61
C ASP A 89 11.40 -24.34 2.87
N ALA A 90 11.19 -24.69 4.14
CA ALA A 90 10.49 -25.92 4.53
C ALA A 90 9.01 -25.91 4.13
N VAL A 91 8.48 -27.07 3.76
CA VAL A 91 7.05 -27.27 3.56
C VAL A 91 6.39 -27.47 4.93
N ILE A 92 5.44 -26.61 5.27
CA ILE A 92 4.68 -26.63 6.52
C ILE A 92 3.33 -27.27 6.28
N ARG A 93 2.97 -28.23 7.14
CA ARG A 93 1.70 -28.95 7.08
C ARG A 93 0.94 -28.79 8.38
N VAL A 94 -0.34 -28.44 8.27
CA VAL A 94 -1.26 -28.39 9.40
C VAL A 94 -2.39 -29.37 9.17
N THR A 95 -2.51 -30.34 10.07
CA THR A 95 -3.56 -31.37 10.03
C THR A 95 -4.50 -31.23 11.23
N GLY A 96 -5.72 -31.78 11.11
CA GLY A 96 -6.71 -31.77 12.19
C GLY A 96 -7.69 -30.60 12.18
N GLY A 97 -7.59 -29.71 11.18
CA GLY A 97 -8.63 -28.74 10.85
C GLY A 97 -9.76 -29.36 10.02
N LYS A 98 -10.55 -28.51 9.37
CA LYS A 98 -11.60 -28.92 8.43
C LYS A 98 -11.02 -29.65 7.22
N GLU A 99 -9.91 -29.13 6.71
CA GLU A 99 -9.08 -29.72 5.67
C GLU A 99 -7.61 -29.56 6.08
N ASP A 100 -6.75 -30.44 5.59
CA ASP A 100 -5.31 -30.29 5.79
C ASP A 100 -4.82 -29.10 4.98
N ALA A 101 -3.99 -28.25 5.60
CA ALA A 101 -3.41 -27.07 4.97
C ALA A 101 -1.91 -27.27 4.77
N GLU A 102 -1.38 -26.78 3.65
CA GLU A 102 0.05 -26.81 3.34
C GLU A 102 0.49 -25.43 2.82
N THR A 103 1.71 -25.02 3.19
CA THR A 103 2.38 -23.83 2.62
C THR A 103 3.88 -24.08 2.54
N VAL A 104 4.57 -23.42 1.61
CA VAL A 104 6.03 -23.32 1.64
C VAL A 104 6.41 -22.11 2.50
N ALA A 105 7.40 -22.30 3.38
CA ALA A 105 8.02 -21.22 4.13
C ALA A 105 8.69 -20.23 3.19
N ASN A 106 8.69 -18.95 3.55
CA ASN A 106 9.48 -17.95 2.84
C ASN A 106 10.76 -17.69 3.64
N GLY A 107 11.87 -18.27 3.20
CA GLY A 107 13.07 -18.28 4.03
C GLY A 107 12.81 -19.06 5.32
N GLU A 108 13.07 -18.45 6.47
CA GLU A 108 13.00 -19.10 7.79
C GLU A 108 11.68 -18.88 8.54
N TYR A 109 10.66 -18.32 7.89
CA TYR A 109 9.33 -18.13 8.48
C TYR A 109 8.23 -18.72 7.61
N PHE A 110 7.09 -19.02 8.24
CA PHE A 110 5.88 -19.43 7.54
C PHE A 110 4.67 -18.64 8.01
N ILE A 111 3.69 -18.51 7.12
CA ILE A 111 2.34 -18.02 7.42
C ILE A 111 1.36 -18.94 6.70
N ILE A 112 0.39 -19.48 7.41
CA ILE A 112 -0.59 -20.42 6.85
C ILE A 112 -2.00 -20.12 7.34
N LYS A 113 -2.96 -20.17 6.41
CA LYS A 113 -4.39 -20.16 6.73
C LYS A 113 -4.86 -21.57 7.08
N VAL A 114 -5.63 -21.70 8.15
CA VAL A 114 -6.26 -22.96 8.55
C VAL A 114 -7.73 -22.73 8.82
N ASP A 115 -8.58 -23.52 8.19
CA ASP A 115 -10.01 -23.56 8.49
C ASP A 115 -10.27 -24.64 9.56
N LEU A 116 -10.96 -24.26 10.63
CA LEU A 116 -11.28 -25.12 11.76
C LEU A 116 -12.56 -25.94 11.47
N ALA A 117 -12.56 -27.22 11.83
CA ALA A 117 -13.72 -28.09 11.85
C ALA A 117 -14.63 -27.81 13.07
N GLY A 118 -14.04 -27.35 14.17
CA GLY A 118 -14.70 -27.15 15.45
C GLY A 118 -14.00 -26.13 16.35
N LYS A 119 -14.66 -25.78 17.47
CA LYS A 119 -14.17 -24.74 18.41
C LYS A 119 -12.98 -25.17 19.28
N ASN A 120 -12.71 -26.47 19.35
CA ASN A 120 -11.72 -27.07 20.25
C ASN A 120 -10.75 -27.98 19.49
N ASP A 121 -10.55 -27.71 18.20
CA ASP A 121 -9.72 -28.55 17.34
C ASP A 121 -8.29 -28.65 17.88
N LEU A 122 -7.74 -29.86 17.83
CA LEU A 122 -6.33 -30.11 18.06
C LEU A 122 -5.65 -30.16 16.71
N LEU A 123 -4.98 -29.06 16.36
CA LEU A 123 -4.18 -28.98 15.16
C LEU A 123 -2.82 -29.63 15.42
N LYS A 124 -2.22 -30.18 14.37
CA LYS A 124 -0.87 -30.74 14.40
C LYS A 124 -0.06 -30.14 13.27
N VAL A 125 1.03 -29.47 13.63
CA VAL A 125 1.92 -28.75 12.71
C VAL A 125 3.23 -29.51 12.55
N SER A 126 3.66 -29.74 11.32
CA SER A 126 4.97 -30.31 10.98
C SER A 126 5.65 -29.49 9.90
N ALA A 127 6.96 -29.68 9.77
CA ALA A 127 7.80 -29.04 8.77
C ALA A 127 8.67 -30.07 8.06
N GLN A 128 8.95 -29.85 6.78
CA GLN A 128 9.85 -30.67 6.01
C GLN A 128 10.76 -29.81 5.13
N ALA A 129 12.04 -29.74 5.49
CA ALA A 129 13.07 -29.10 4.68
C ALA A 129 13.54 -30.03 3.54
N GLU A 130 14.08 -29.44 2.47
CA GLU A 130 14.58 -30.21 1.32
C GLU A 130 15.66 -31.20 1.76
N GLY A 131 15.52 -32.45 1.31
CA GLY A 131 16.49 -33.52 1.61
C GLY A 131 16.45 -34.05 3.05
N LYS A 132 15.48 -33.63 3.87
CA LYS A 132 15.28 -34.11 5.24
C LYS A 132 13.94 -34.83 5.41
N ASP A 133 13.89 -35.69 6.43
CA ASP A 133 12.65 -36.29 6.89
C ASP A 133 11.75 -35.22 7.57
N GLU A 134 10.44 -35.45 7.54
CA GLU A 134 9.45 -34.59 8.20
C GLU A 134 9.67 -34.54 9.73
N SER A 135 9.53 -33.35 10.32
CA SER A 135 9.67 -33.15 11.75
C SER A 135 8.56 -33.85 12.56
N PRO A 136 8.79 -34.11 13.87
CA PRO A 136 7.69 -34.48 14.75
C PRO A 136 6.60 -33.39 14.78
N LYS A 137 5.39 -33.76 15.17
CA LYS A 137 4.22 -32.86 15.13
C LYS A 137 4.14 -32.01 16.39
N VAL A 138 4.07 -30.69 16.22
CA VAL A 138 3.73 -29.74 17.28
C VAL A 138 2.20 -29.70 17.43
N GLU A 139 1.72 -29.95 18.65
CA GLU A 139 0.30 -29.83 18.96
C GLU A 139 -0.08 -28.37 19.20
N LEU A 140 -1.15 -27.91 18.55
CA LEU A 140 -1.66 -26.55 18.66
C LEU A 140 -3.16 -26.58 18.93
N ARG A 141 -3.60 -25.83 19.94
CA ARG A 141 -5.02 -25.60 20.24
C ARG A 141 -5.33 -24.11 20.10
N PRO A 142 -5.91 -23.68 18.96
CA PRO A 142 -6.27 -22.29 18.77
C PRO A 142 -7.35 -21.85 19.77
N ASN A 143 -7.23 -20.63 20.29
CA ASN A 143 -8.32 -20.00 21.03
C ASN A 143 -9.39 -19.55 20.04
N TYR A 144 -10.49 -20.29 19.91
CA TYR A 144 -11.57 -19.95 18.98
C TYR A 144 -12.27 -18.63 19.37
N ASP A 145 -12.41 -17.72 18.40
CA ASP A 145 -13.18 -16.49 18.54
C ASP A 145 -14.37 -16.47 17.56
N ALA A 146 -15.59 -16.51 18.09
CA ALA A 146 -16.81 -16.42 17.29
C ALA A 146 -17.10 -15.02 16.74
N THR A 147 -16.46 -14.01 17.31
CA THR A 147 -16.66 -12.59 17.00
C THR A 147 -15.57 -12.00 16.13
N ALA A 148 -14.55 -12.79 15.77
CA ALA A 148 -13.54 -12.41 14.80
C ALA A 148 -14.21 -11.92 13.52
N GLN A 149 -13.90 -10.69 13.14
CA GLN A 149 -14.43 -10.05 11.95
C GLN A 149 -13.29 -9.38 11.20
N ASN A 150 -13.50 -9.24 9.90
CA ASN A 150 -12.68 -8.40 9.05
C ASN A 150 -12.64 -6.97 9.59
N ARG A 151 -11.50 -6.31 9.41
CA ARG A 151 -11.28 -4.93 9.80
C ARG A 151 -12.29 -4.00 9.15
N LEU A 152 -12.80 -3.04 9.94
CA LEU A 152 -13.80 -2.06 9.49
C LEU A 152 -13.22 -0.95 8.61
N ASP A 153 -11.89 -0.76 8.64
CA ASP A 153 -11.17 0.25 7.85
C ASP A 153 -10.95 -0.17 6.39
N GLY A 154 -11.40 -1.36 5.98
CA GLY A 154 -11.23 -1.89 4.63
C GLY A 154 -9.83 -2.49 4.36
N ASN A 155 -8.93 -2.48 5.34
CA ASN A 155 -7.55 -2.98 5.19
C ASN A 155 -7.38 -4.40 5.75
N SER A 156 -8.41 -5.23 5.62
CA SER A 156 -8.33 -6.65 6.01
C SER A 156 -7.31 -7.38 5.14
N VAL A 157 -6.59 -8.32 5.75
CA VAL A 157 -5.48 -9.04 5.11
C VAL A 157 -5.79 -10.53 5.09
N SER A 158 -5.60 -11.15 3.94
CA SER A 158 -5.70 -12.58 3.73
C SER A 158 -4.32 -13.22 3.58
N VAL A 159 -4.26 -14.52 3.90
CA VAL A 159 -3.06 -15.35 3.71
C VAL A 159 -3.25 -16.13 2.43
N GLY A 160 -2.37 -15.87 1.47
CA GLY A 160 -2.28 -16.58 0.20
C GLY A 160 -1.39 -17.81 0.26
N VAL A 161 -1.04 -18.30 -0.91
CA VAL A 161 -0.12 -19.43 -1.09
C VAL A 161 1.31 -18.99 -0.75
N ASN A 162 2.14 -19.94 -0.25
CA ASN A 162 3.56 -19.74 0.06
C ASN A 162 3.84 -18.58 1.01
N SER A 163 3.05 -18.48 2.08
CA SER A 163 3.23 -17.49 3.15
C SER A 163 3.10 -16.02 2.70
N ARG A 164 2.53 -15.77 1.52
CA ARG A 164 2.29 -14.42 1.01
C ARG A 164 1.04 -13.81 1.60
N LEU A 165 1.08 -12.51 1.88
CA LEU A 165 -0.06 -11.74 2.33
C LEU A 165 -0.58 -10.83 1.21
N TYR A 166 -1.88 -10.52 1.24
CA TYR A 166 -2.50 -9.52 0.38
C TYR A 166 -3.74 -8.91 1.06
N PHE A 167 -4.14 -7.71 0.66
CA PHE A 167 -5.39 -7.13 1.16
C PHE A 167 -6.60 -7.83 0.54
N ASP A 168 -7.66 -8.06 1.32
CA ASP A 168 -8.88 -8.74 0.88
C ASP A 168 -9.50 -8.11 -0.38
N LYS A 169 -9.41 -6.77 -0.51
CA LYS A 169 -9.88 -6.05 -1.70
C LYS A 169 -9.18 -6.48 -2.99
N MET A 170 -7.91 -6.89 -2.92
CA MET A 170 -7.15 -7.38 -4.08
C MET A 170 -7.70 -8.72 -4.61
N GLU A 171 -8.32 -9.54 -3.74
CA GLU A 171 -9.04 -10.75 -4.16
C GLU A 171 -10.40 -10.39 -4.79
N ILE A 172 -11.09 -9.37 -4.27
CA ILE A 172 -12.32 -8.84 -4.88
C ILE A 172 -12.05 -8.34 -6.30
N ASP A 173 -10.97 -7.57 -6.48
CA ASP A 173 -10.50 -7.05 -7.77
C ASP A 173 -10.20 -8.21 -8.73
N ALA A 174 -9.36 -9.16 -8.31
CA ALA A 174 -8.93 -10.30 -9.11
C ALA A 174 -10.07 -11.28 -9.45
N THR A 175 -11.13 -11.33 -8.64
CA THR A 175 -12.32 -12.16 -8.89
C THR A 175 -13.45 -11.39 -9.59
N ALA A 176 -13.18 -10.17 -10.04
CA ALA A 176 -14.11 -9.31 -10.77
C ALA A 176 -15.46 -9.07 -10.05
N LYS A 177 -15.46 -9.03 -8.72
CA LYS A 177 -16.69 -8.87 -7.92
C LYS A 177 -17.12 -7.41 -7.77
N ASN A 178 -16.29 -6.47 -8.20
CA ASN A 178 -16.49 -5.02 -8.05
C ASN A 178 -16.45 -4.25 -9.38
N LEU A 179 -16.77 -4.89 -10.50
CA LEU A 179 -16.80 -4.22 -11.79
C LEU A 179 -17.74 -3.00 -11.81
N TYR A 180 -17.30 -1.93 -12.46
CA TYR A 180 -18.09 -0.75 -12.75
C TYR A 180 -19.18 -1.02 -13.79
N THR A 181 -20.30 -0.32 -13.63
CA THR A 181 -21.35 -0.22 -14.64
C THR A 181 -20.92 0.68 -15.80
N GLU A 182 -21.59 0.57 -16.95
CA GLU A 182 -21.35 1.45 -18.10
C GLU A 182 -21.53 2.94 -17.76
N SER A 183 -22.45 3.27 -16.85
CA SER A 183 -22.62 4.66 -16.38
C SER A 183 -21.38 5.13 -15.65
N GLN A 184 -20.92 4.37 -14.65
CA GLN A 184 -19.72 4.70 -13.89
C GLN A 184 -18.49 4.86 -14.79
N LEU A 185 -18.31 3.99 -15.79
CA LEU A 185 -17.23 4.14 -16.78
C LEU A 185 -17.37 5.40 -17.63
N LYS A 186 -18.59 5.76 -18.02
CA LYS A 186 -18.86 7.03 -18.71
C LYS A 186 -18.56 8.24 -17.81
N ASP A 187 -18.87 8.15 -16.53
CA ASP A 187 -18.63 9.23 -15.57
C ASP A 187 -17.13 9.41 -15.32
N ILE A 188 -16.37 8.32 -15.19
CA ILE A 188 -14.89 8.34 -15.16
C ILE A 188 -14.34 9.03 -16.42
N LYS A 189 -14.77 8.60 -17.62
CA LYS A 189 -14.33 9.22 -18.89
C LYS A 189 -14.67 10.69 -18.96
N THR A 190 -15.86 11.08 -18.47
CA THR A 190 -16.31 12.47 -18.46
C THR A 190 -15.49 13.30 -17.49
N TYR A 191 -15.21 12.77 -16.29
CA TYR A 191 -14.36 13.41 -15.29
C TYR A 191 -12.95 13.67 -15.83
N VAL A 192 -12.31 12.64 -16.39
CA VAL A 192 -10.94 12.75 -16.92
C VAL A 192 -10.87 13.66 -18.14
N ASN A 193 -11.82 13.57 -19.07
CA ASN A 193 -11.87 14.49 -20.22
C ASN A 193 -12.22 15.92 -19.80
N SER A 194 -13.10 16.10 -18.82
CA SER A 194 -13.34 17.43 -18.24
C SER A 194 -12.07 17.96 -17.60
N ALA A 195 -11.29 17.09 -16.96
CA ALA A 195 -10.02 17.48 -16.41
C ALA A 195 -9.02 17.91 -17.48
N ALA A 196 -8.82 17.10 -18.50
CA ALA A 196 -7.94 17.42 -19.62
C ALA A 196 -8.41 18.65 -20.42
N SER A 197 -9.71 18.80 -20.67
CA SER A 197 -10.25 19.88 -21.49
C SER A 197 -10.42 21.19 -20.71
N SER A 198 -11.13 21.17 -19.58
CA SER A 198 -11.48 22.39 -18.83
C SER A 198 -10.32 22.93 -17.99
N TYR A 199 -9.42 22.07 -17.51
CA TYR A 199 -8.32 22.51 -16.64
C TYR A 199 -7.15 23.06 -17.43
N TYR A 200 -6.92 22.58 -18.65
CA TYR A 200 -5.80 23.03 -19.48
C TYR A 200 -6.17 24.19 -20.39
N TYR A 201 -7.28 24.17 -21.11
CA TYR A 201 -7.55 25.25 -22.06
C TYR A 201 -7.82 26.61 -21.39
N ASP A 202 -8.67 26.66 -20.36
CA ASP A 202 -9.09 27.93 -19.77
C ASP A 202 -8.03 28.52 -18.83
N ARG A 203 -7.37 27.69 -18.02
CA ARG A 203 -6.37 28.16 -17.04
C ARG A 203 -4.98 28.29 -17.66
N ALA A 204 -4.57 27.35 -18.51
CA ALA A 204 -3.31 27.47 -19.24
C ALA A 204 -3.41 28.48 -20.40
N LYS A 205 -4.62 28.97 -20.72
CA LYS A 205 -4.90 29.90 -21.83
C LYS A 205 -4.38 29.35 -23.17
N GLY A 206 -4.64 28.07 -23.41
CA GLY A 206 -4.18 27.35 -24.59
C GLY A 206 -2.71 26.92 -24.58
N GLN A 207 -1.99 27.09 -23.46
CA GLN A 207 -0.67 26.47 -23.29
C GLN A 207 -0.80 24.97 -23.01
N PRO A 208 0.10 24.13 -23.55
CA PRO A 208 0.03 22.68 -23.35
C PRO A 208 0.36 22.33 -21.91
N VAL A 209 -0.44 21.40 -21.38
CA VAL A 209 -0.24 20.69 -20.11
C VAL A 209 -0.68 19.24 -20.33
N GLU A 210 0.09 18.29 -19.80
CA GLU A 210 -0.20 16.88 -20.00
C GLU A 210 -0.75 16.24 -18.72
N LEU A 211 -1.92 15.58 -18.82
CA LEU A 211 -2.49 14.74 -17.77
C LEU A 211 -2.00 13.32 -17.98
N ILE A 212 -1.27 12.78 -17.00
CA ILE A 212 -0.76 11.41 -17.03
C ILE A 212 -1.46 10.61 -15.93
N TYR A 213 -2.09 9.49 -16.28
CA TYR A 213 -2.51 8.46 -15.33
C TYR A 213 -1.54 7.30 -15.39
N VAL A 214 -1.04 6.88 -14.23
CA VAL A 214 -0.14 5.75 -14.06
C VAL A 214 -0.89 4.71 -13.26
N LEU A 215 -1.17 3.57 -13.87
CA LEU A 215 -1.91 2.48 -13.24
C LEU A 215 -0.90 1.46 -12.73
N VAL A 216 -0.83 1.29 -11.42
CA VAL A 216 -0.01 0.28 -10.76
C VAL A 216 -0.90 -0.91 -10.43
N PRO A 217 -0.70 -2.10 -11.03
CA PRO A 217 -1.56 -3.25 -10.78
C PRO A 217 -1.39 -3.77 -9.35
N ASN A 218 -2.35 -4.56 -8.87
CA ASN A 218 -2.21 -5.31 -7.63
C ASN A 218 -1.18 -6.43 -7.77
N VAL A 219 -0.63 -6.87 -6.63
CA VAL A 219 0.18 -8.10 -6.58
C VAL A 219 -0.60 -9.31 -7.09
N THR A 220 -1.91 -9.38 -6.83
CA THR A 220 -2.80 -10.47 -7.28
C THR A 220 -3.10 -10.42 -8.78
N THR A 221 -2.97 -9.26 -9.41
CA THR A 221 -3.10 -9.09 -10.86
C THR A 221 -1.84 -9.59 -11.57
N ILE A 222 -0.66 -9.33 -11.00
CA ILE A 222 0.62 -9.80 -11.57
C ILE A 222 0.90 -11.27 -11.24
N TYR A 223 0.62 -11.68 -10.01
CA TYR A 223 0.84 -13.03 -9.48
C TYR A 223 -0.50 -13.65 -9.04
N PRO A 224 -1.38 -14.06 -9.98
CA PRO A 224 -2.69 -14.61 -9.62
C PRO A 224 -2.62 -15.95 -8.89
N ASP A 225 -1.49 -16.65 -9.00
CA ASP A 225 -1.18 -17.93 -8.33
C ASP A 225 -0.98 -17.79 -6.81
N VAL A 226 -0.86 -16.56 -6.29
CA VAL A 226 -0.83 -16.30 -4.85
C VAL A 226 -2.20 -16.46 -4.21
N LEU A 227 -3.27 -16.38 -5.01
CA LEU A 227 -4.64 -16.52 -4.55
C LEU A 227 -5.01 -18.01 -4.40
N PRO A 228 -5.72 -18.39 -3.32
CA PRO A 228 -6.28 -19.73 -3.18
C PRO A 228 -7.54 -19.94 -4.05
N VAL A 229 -7.99 -18.89 -4.73
CA VAL A 229 -9.16 -18.87 -5.62
C VAL A 229 -8.73 -18.50 -7.03
N LYS A 230 -9.49 -18.95 -8.02
CA LYS A 230 -9.23 -18.63 -9.42
C LYS A 230 -9.51 -17.14 -9.69
N SER A 231 -8.56 -16.45 -10.31
CA SER A 231 -8.75 -15.10 -10.84
C SER A 231 -9.53 -15.10 -12.16
N GLU A 232 -10.20 -14.00 -12.44
CA GLU A 232 -10.88 -13.75 -13.71
C GLU A 232 -9.92 -13.13 -14.73
N GLU A 233 -10.20 -13.34 -16.02
CA GLU A 233 -9.40 -12.77 -17.11
C GLU A 233 -9.68 -11.28 -17.35
N TYR A 234 -10.87 -10.82 -16.93
CA TYR A 234 -11.31 -9.44 -17.09
C TYR A 234 -11.71 -8.87 -15.73
N THR A 235 -11.03 -7.82 -15.32
CA THR A 235 -11.11 -7.24 -13.97
C THR A 235 -11.41 -5.75 -14.01
N ILE A 236 -11.49 -5.13 -12.83
CA ILE A 236 -11.62 -3.67 -12.71
C ILE A 236 -10.44 -2.93 -13.35
N TYR A 237 -9.23 -3.53 -13.35
CA TYR A 237 -8.06 -2.98 -14.04
C TYR A 237 -8.31 -2.82 -15.53
N ASP A 238 -8.88 -3.83 -16.19
CA ASP A 238 -9.19 -3.77 -17.62
C ASP A 238 -10.24 -2.69 -17.94
N GLN A 239 -11.25 -2.56 -17.08
CA GLN A 239 -12.28 -1.54 -17.20
C GLN A 239 -11.71 -0.13 -17.13
N VAL A 240 -10.90 0.15 -16.10
CA VAL A 240 -10.30 1.47 -15.89
C VAL A 240 -9.28 1.78 -16.97
N LEU A 241 -8.41 0.83 -17.32
CA LEU A 241 -7.44 0.99 -18.41
C LEU A 241 -8.15 1.30 -19.74
N SER A 242 -9.17 0.53 -20.11
CA SER A 242 -9.95 0.77 -21.33
C SER A 242 -10.65 2.13 -21.29
N ALA A 243 -11.26 2.48 -20.16
CA ALA A 243 -11.94 3.77 -20.01
C ALA A 243 -10.97 4.94 -20.17
N LEU A 244 -9.81 4.90 -19.52
CA LEU A 244 -8.80 5.96 -19.60
C LEU A 244 -8.18 6.07 -21.00
N ASN A 245 -7.97 4.96 -21.70
CA ASN A 245 -7.48 4.95 -23.08
C ASN A 245 -8.46 5.60 -24.09
N GLU A 246 -9.73 5.76 -23.74
CA GLU A 246 -10.73 6.50 -24.52
C GLU A 246 -10.77 8.01 -24.18
N THR A 247 -9.87 8.49 -23.32
CA THR A 247 -9.79 9.90 -22.90
C THR A 247 -8.63 10.63 -23.56
N GLN A 248 -8.50 11.92 -23.25
CA GLN A 248 -7.37 12.75 -23.66
C GLN A 248 -6.13 12.61 -22.76
N ALA A 249 -6.19 11.84 -21.68
CA ALA A 249 -5.04 11.63 -20.81
C ALA A 249 -4.04 10.66 -21.42
N THR A 250 -2.75 10.86 -21.12
CA THR A 250 -1.72 9.86 -21.36
C THR A 250 -1.84 8.79 -20.27
N VAL A 251 -1.89 7.52 -20.66
CA VAL A 251 -2.00 6.38 -19.73
C VAL A 251 -0.70 5.58 -19.76
N VAL A 252 -0.12 5.35 -18.58
CA VAL A 252 1.00 4.44 -18.34
C VAL A 252 0.45 3.19 -17.68
N ASP A 253 0.42 2.09 -18.44
CA ASP A 253 -0.03 0.78 -17.98
C ASP A 253 1.16 -0.05 -17.48
N MET A 254 1.28 -0.20 -16.15
CA MET A 254 2.37 -0.99 -15.58
C MET A 254 2.13 -2.51 -15.66
N ARG A 255 0.90 -2.97 -15.93
CA ARG A 255 0.57 -4.41 -15.97
C ARG A 255 1.38 -5.14 -17.02
N ALA A 256 1.37 -4.68 -18.26
CA ALA A 256 2.11 -5.33 -19.35
C ALA A 256 3.62 -5.43 -19.06
N ILE A 257 4.17 -4.41 -18.39
CA ILE A 257 5.59 -4.33 -18.05
C ILE A 257 5.91 -5.34 -16.94
N PHE A 258 5.11 -5.35 -15.88
CA PHE A 258 5.29 -6.25 -14.76
C PHE A 258 5.04 -7.71 -15.13
N GLU A 259 4.01 -8.01 -15.93
CA GLU A 259 3.75 -9.36 -16.45
C GLU A 259 4.93 -9.89 -17.27
N SER A 260 5.58 -9.04 -18.08
CA SER A 260 6.74 -9.45 -18.87
C SER A 260 7.99 -9.79 -18.03
N LEU A 261 8.01 -9.38 -16.76
CA LEU A 261 9.16 -9.48 -15.86
C LEU A 261 8.91 -10.33 -14.61
N ARG A 262 7.65 -10.71 -14.33
CA ARG A 262 7.28 -11.39 -13.07
C ARG A 262 8.01 -12.71 -12.86
N ASP A 263 8.33 -13.40 -13.96
CA ASP A 263 9.01 -14.70 -13.98
C ASP A 263 10.50 -14.57 -14.37
N ASP A 264 11.01 -13.34 -14.56
CA ASP A 264 12.40 -13.12 -14.93
C ASP A 264 13.32 -13.43 -13.75
N LYS A 265 14.27 -14.34 -14.00
CA LYS A 265 15.21 -14.83 -12.99
C LYS A 265 16.09 -13.71 -12.43
N THR A 266 16.54 -12.77 -13.27
CA THR A 266 17.38 -11.64 -12.83
C THR A 266 16.55 -10.72 -11.93
N VAL A 267 15.30 -10.43 -12.30
CA VAL A 267 14.39 -9.62 -11.49
C VAL A 267 14.16 -10.27 -10.12
N ASN A 268 13.83 -11.56 -10.09
CA ASN A 268 13.51 -12.24 -8.84
C ASN A 268 14.74 -12.46 -7.95
N GLU A 269 15.86 -12.92 -8.50
CA GLU A 269 17.05 -13.27 -7.69
C GLU A 269 17.99 -12.10 -7.41
N THR A 270 18.13 -11.16 -8.35
CA THR A 270 19.07 -10.02 -8.19
C THR A 270 18.38 -8.81 -7.58
N TYR A 271 17.12 -8.56 -7.96
CA TYR A 271 16.40 -7.35 -7.59
C TYR A 271 15.24 -7.58 -6.60
N GLY A 272 15.07 -8.83 -6.12
CA GLY A 272 14.08 -9.18 -5.11
C GLY A 272 12.63 -9.25 -5.62
N GLY A 273 12.42 -9.31 -6.93
CA GLY A 273 11.09 -9.35 -7.55
C GLY A 273 10.46 -7.97 -7.73
N LEU A 274 9.15 -7.94 -8.01
CA LEU A 274 8.40 -6.70 -8.29
C LEU A 274 7.62 -6.16 -7.06
N TYR A 275 7.19 -7.06 -6.17
CA TYR A 275 6.42 -6.74 -4.96
C TYR A 275 7.01 -7.47 -3.76
N ARG A 276 6.88 -6.87 -2.58
CA ARG A 276 7.20 -7.51 -1.30
C ARG A 276 6.20 -8.65 -1.00
N VAL A 277 6.53 -9.56 -0.08
CA VAL A 277 5.70 -10.76 0.22
C VAL A 277 4.78 -10.50 1.42
N THR A 278 5.23 -9.73 2.40
CA THR A 278 4.53 -9.41 3.66
C THR A 278 4.20 -7.92 3.81
N ASP A 279 4.39 -7.16 2.74
CA ASP A 279 4.06 -5.75 2.63
C ASP A 279 3.35 -5.49 1.28
N SER A 280 2.42 -4.55 1.24
CA SER A 280 1.63 -4.25 0.04
C SER A 280 2.40 -3.46 -1.01
N SER A 281 3.62 -3.01 -0.71
CA SER A 281 4.39 -2.12 -1.58
C SER A 281 5.15 -2.87 -2.68
N LEU A 282 5.49 -2.12 -3.72
CA LEU A 282 6.50 -2.51 -4.71
C LEU A 282 7.86 -2.73 -4.02
N THR A 283 8.70 -3.57 -4.62
CA THR A 283 10.14 -3.54 -4.35
C THR A 283 10.76 -2.27 -4.92
N ASP A 284 11.99 -1.94 -4.55
CA ASP A 284 12.71 -0.80 -5.14
C ASP A 284 12.90 -0.95 -6.66
N TYR A 285 12.95 -2.18 -7.16
CA TYR A 285 13.04 -2.44 -8.58
C TYR A 285 11.69 -2.25 -9.29
N GLY A 286 10.59 -2.77 -8.74
CA GLY A 286 9.24 -2.48 -9.25
C GLY A 286 8.96 -0.97 -9.27
N ALA A 287 9.38 -0.28 -8.22
CA ALA A 287 9.33 1.16 -8.09
C ALA A 287 10.17 1.92 -9.13
N TYR A 288 11.42 1.48 -9.35
CA TYR A 288 12.29 2.03 -10.40
C TYR A 288 11.66 1.90 -11.79
N LEU A 289 11.03 0.76 -12.09
CA LEU A 289 10.33 0.55 -13.36
C LEU A 289 9.19 1.55 -13.52
N THR A 290 8.33 1.71 -12.52
CA THR A 290 7.24 2.70 -12.55
C THR A 290 7.75 4.11 -12.78
N TYR A 291 8.77 4.52 -12.01
CA TYR A 291 9.46 5.80 -12.21
C TYR A 291 9.98 5.96 -13.65
N LYS A 292 10.66 4.95 -14.18
CA LYS A 292 11.28 5.00 -15.50
C LYS A 292 10.23 5.20 -16.60
N GLU A 293 9.07 4.57 -16.49
CA GLU A 293 7.99 4.69 -17.48
C GLU A 293 7.31 6.06 -17.42
N ILE A 294 7.07 6.58 -16.22
CA ILE A 294 6.61 7.97 -16.05
C ILE A 294 7.57 8.93 -16.75
N MET A 295 8.86 8.80 -16.46
CA MET A 295 9.86 9.70 -17.02
C MET A 295 10.07 9.49 -18.51
N THR A 296 9.82 8.29 -19.05
CA THR A 296 9.84 8.04 -20.49
C THR A 296 8.78 8.87 -21.23
N VAL A 297 7.62 9.10 -20.61
CA VAL A 297 6.61 10.04 -21.13
C VAL A 297 7.13 11.48 -21.06
N VAL A 298 7.60 11.91 -19.89
CA VAL A 298 8.07 13.29 -19.65
C VAL A 298 9.24 13.68 -20.56
N THR A 299 10.16 12.75 -20.81
CA THR A 299 11.38 12.96 -21.61
C THR A 299 11.09 13.36 -23.06
N LYS A 300 9.89 13.06 -23.58
CA LYS A 300 9.47 13.46 -24.93
C LYS A 300 9.48 14.98 -25.11
N ASN A 301 9.14 15.73 -24.06
CA ASN A 301 9.12 17.19 -24.08
C ASN A 301 10.29 17.81 -23.28
N PHE A 302 10.84 17.08 -22.31
CA PHE A 302 11.94 17.54 -21.46
C PHE A 302 13.08 16.51 -21.45
N PRO A 303 13.97 16.51 -22.45
CA PRO A 303 15.04 15.50 -22.57
C PRO A 303 15.98 15.41 -21.36
N GLU A 304 16.19 16.50 -20.64
CA GLU A 304 17.05 16.52 -19.44
C GLU A 304 16.38 15.89 -18.20
N ALA A 305 15.07 15.66 -18.27
CA ALA A 305 14.31 14.87 -17.31
C ALA A 305 14.39 13.36 -17.57
N ALA A 306 15.25 12.90 -18.49
CA ALA A 306 15.47 11.47 -18.74
C ALA A 306 15.63 10.66 -17.45
N PRO A 307 15.03 9.44 -17.38
CA PRO A 307 15.19 8.58 -16.23
C PRO A 307 16.67 8.24 -16.02
N LYS A 308 17.08 8.17 -14.76
CA LYS A 308 18.39 7.65 -14.39
C LYS A 308 18.53 6.19 -14.79
N ALA A 309 19.72 5.81 -15.22
CA ALA A 309 19.99 4.44 -15.62
C ALA A 309 20.06 3.54 -14.38
N LEU A 310 19.83 2.24 -14.55
CA LEU A 310 19.86 1.29 -13.43
C LEU A 310 21.23 1.26 -12.75
N GLU A 311 22.28 1.52 -13.53
CA GLU A 311 23.68 1.58 -13.11
C GLU A 311 23.99 2.83 -12.27
N ASP A 312 23.13 3.85 -12.28
CA ASP A 312 23.24 5.04 -11.43
C ASP A 312 22.83 4.74 -9.98
N PHE A 313 22.39 3.50 -9.69
CA PHE A 313 22.02 3.04 -8.37
C PHE A 313 22.98 1.94 -7.89
N GLU A 314 23.24 1.96 -6.59
CA GLU A 314 23.85 0.87 -5.85
C GLU A 314 22.74 0.02 -5.24
N TRP A 315 22.83 -1.28 -5.42
CA TRP A 315 21.82 -2.24 -4.97
C TRP A 315 22.43 -3.08 -3.85
N SER A 316 21.71 -3.20 -2.74
CA SER A 316 22.16 -3.96 -1.58
C SER A 316 21.01 -4.71 -0.94
N THR A 317 21.33 -5.85 -0.34
CA THR A 317 20.37 -6.64 0.43
C THR A 317 20.36 -6.20 1.89
N VAL A 318 19.17 -6.16 2.48
CA VAL A 318 18.94 -5.76 3.86
C VAL A 318 17.85 -6.63 4.49
N ASP A 319 18.00 -6.95 5.78
CA ASP A 319 17.01 -7.74 6.51
C ASP A 319 15.94 -6.82 7.11
N ALA A 320 14.71 -6.96 6.62
CA ALA A 320 13.52 -6.28 7.11
C ALA A 320 12.69 -7.20 7.99
N LYS A 321 11.96 -6.62 8.93
CA LYS A 321 11.03 -7.35 9.80
C LYS A 321 9.61 -6.81 9.68
N GLY A 322 8.64 -7.70 9.65
CA GLY A 322 7.22 -7.35 9.56
C GLY A 322 6.80 -6.93 8.14
N GLY A 323 6.33 -5.69 8.02
CA GLY A 323 5.61 -5.18 6.86
C GLY A 323 4.19 -4.76 7.23
N ASN A 324 3.58 -3.88 6.43
CA ASN A 324 2.26 -3.35 6.77
C ASN A 324 1.19 -4.45 6.82
N LEU A 325 1.25 -5.48 5.95
CA LEU A 325 0.28 -6.57 5.94
C LEU A 325 0.42 -7.46 7.18
N VAL A 326 1.63 -7.67 7.69
CA VAL A 326 1.87 -8.38 8.97
C VAL A 326 1.19 -7.64 10.11
N ASN A 327 1.37 -6.31 10.17
CA ASN A 327 0.78 -5.46 11.19
C ASN A 327 -0.76 -5.45 11.11
N TYR A 328 -1.32 -5.25 9.91
CA TYR A 328 -2.79 -5.31 9.71
C TYR A 328 -3.38 -6.68 10.04
N ARG A 329 -2.58 -7.73 9.89
CA ARG A 329 -2.96 -9.11 10.23
C ARG A 329 -2.70 -9.48 11.69
N GLU A 330 -2.12 -8.59 12.47
CA GLU A 330 -1.81 -8.78 13.89
C GLU A 330 -0.86 -9.97 14.15
N LEU A 331 0.00 -10.28 13.18
CA LEU A 331 1.04 -11.31 13.31
C LEU A 331 2.28 -10.74 14.02
N ASP A 332 3.08 -11.60 14.64
CA ASP A 332 4.35 -11.18 15.25
C ASP A 332 5.41 -10.85 14.21
N GLY A 333 5.51 -9.55 13.88
CA GLY A 333 6.52 -9.01 12.98
C GLY A 333 7.96 -9.17 13.46
N SER A 334 8.22 -9.55 14.72
CA SER A 334 9.59 -9.83 15.18
C SER A 334 10.14 -11.17 14.65
N VAL A 335 9.22 -12.06 14.25
CA VAL A 335 9.47 -13.41 13.72
C VAL A 335 9.44 -13.44 12.19
N ILE A 336 8.55 -12.67 11.58
CA ILE A 336 8.41 -12.60 10.12
C ILE A 336 9.45 -11.62 9.57
N GLY A 337 10.41 -12.14 8.81
CA GLY A 337 11.50 -11.33 8.24
C GLY A 337 11.68 -11.57 6.75
N GLU A 338 11.96 -10.50 6.01
CA GLU A 338 12.22 -10.53 4.58
C GLU A 338 13.63 -10.01 4.26
N SER A 339 14.29 -10.64 3.29
CA SER A 339 15.50 -10.12 2.68
C SER A 339 15.13 -9.18 1.54
N LEU A 340 15.14 -7.87 1.78
CA LEU A 340 14.80 -6.87 0.78
C LEU A 340 16.03 -6.46 -0.04
N VAL A 341 15.84 -6.28 -1.34
CA VAL A 341 16.84 -5.62 -2.20
C VAL A 341 16.46 -4.15 -2.31
N VAL A 342 17.32 -3.28 -1.79
CA VAL A 342 17.12 -1.82 -1.76
C VAL A 342 18.09 -1.11 -2.69
N SER A 343 17.66 0.02 -3.21
CA SER A 343 18.41 0.89 -4.10
C SER A 343 18.86 2.17 -3.39
N LYS A 344 20.11 2.56 -3.65
CA LYS A 344 20.66 3.84 -3.22
C LYS A 344 21.23 4.59 -4.43
N PRO A 345 20.82 5.84 -4.69
CA PRO A 345 21.43 6.64 -5.75
C PRO A 345 22.94 6.82 -5.55
N LYS A 346 23.73 6.66 -6.61
CA LYS A 346 25.17 6.99 -6.64
C LYS A 346 25.44 8.49 -6.86
N PHE A 347 24.38 9.28 -6.91
CA PHE A 347 24.39 10.72 -7.12
C PHE A 347 23.60 11.42 -6.01
N SER A 348 23.80 12.73 -5.86
CA SER A 348 23.05 13.52 -4.90
C SER A 348 21.63 13.75 -5.40
N LEU A 349 20.64 13.35 -4.60
CA LEU A 349 19.25 13.76 -4.77
C LEU A 349 19.16 15.26 -4.43
N ALA A 350 19.25 16.14 -5.43
CA ALA A 350 19.21 17.58 -5.22
C ALA A 350 17.77 18.06 -5.05
N LEU A 351 17.12 17.65 -3.97
CA LEU A 351 15.70 17.92 -3.71
C LEU A 351 15.42 19.33 -3.16
N GLY A 352 16.48 20.13 -2.97
CA GLY A 352 16.45 21.54 -2.60
C GLY A 352 15.97 21.85 -1.18
N SER A 353 16.32 23.03 -0.67
CA SER A 353 15.91 23.53 0.65
C SER A 353 14.68 24.41 0.52
N ASN A 354 13.58 24.05 1.19
CA ASN A 354 12.38 24.88 1.22
C ASN A 354 12.61 26.13 2.10
N ASP A 355 12.67 27.31 1.49
CA ASP A 355 12.56 28.61 2.20
C ASP A 355 11.14 28.85 2.78
N ALA A 356 10.20 27.92 2.55
CA ALA A 356 8.80 27.99 2.94
C ALA A 356 8.48 27.47 4.37
N GLY A 357 9.49 27.11 5.18
CA GLY A 357 9.31 26.90 6.61
C GLY A 357 8.64 25.59 7.05
N THR A 358 8.53 24.58 6.18
CA THR A 358 8.22 23.20 6.58
C THR A 358 9.17 22.23 5.87
N SER A 359 9.88 21.43 6.67
CA SER A 359 10.75 20.28 6.36
C SER A 359 11.57 20.38 5.06
N ALA A 360 12.87 20.64 5.18
CA ALA A 360 13.80 20.53 4.05
C ALA A 360 13.85 19.07 3.57
N ILE A 361 13.41 18.80 2.33
CA ILE A 361 13.37 17.45 1.72
C ILE A 361 14.78 16.81 1.61
N ASN A 362 15.84 17.59 1.84
CA ASN A 362 17.22 17.14 2.01
C ASN A 362 17.35 16.02 3.08
N SER A 363 16.39 15.88 3.99
CA SER A 363 16.31 14.84 5.02
C SER A 363 15.37 13.67 4.67
N LEU A 364 14.80 13.62 3.45
CA LEU A 364 14.07 12.45 3.01
C LEU A 364 15.05 11.28 2.93
N ARG A 365 14.78 10.24 3.71
CA ARG A 365 15.60 9.03 3.78
C ARG A 365 14.68 7.84 3.52
N LYS A 366 15.03 7.02 2.54
CA LYS A 366 14.49 5.66 2.50
C LYS A 366 15.09 4.90 3.68
N TYR A 367 14.28 4.10 4.40
CA TYR A 367 14.75 3.03 5.27
C TYR A 367 15.38 3.42 6.61
N VAL A 368 14.84 4.42 7.30
CA VAL A 368 15.36 4.84 8.63
C VAL A 368 14.30 4.68 9.72
N ASP A 369 13.96 3.43 10.03
CA ASP A 369 13.71 3.04 11.42
C ASP A 369 14.65 1.89 11.78
N THR A 370 15.90 2.24 12.09
CA THR A 370 16.93 1.28 12.52
C THR A 370 16.61 0.62 13.86
N ALA A 371 15.64 1.15 14.63
CA ALA A 371 15.25 0.58 15.91
C ALA A 371 14.22 -0.56 15.74
N ARG A 372 13.43 -0.53 14.66
CA ARG A 372 12.39 -1.55 14.38
C ARG A 372 12.69 -2.45 13.18
N ASN A 373 13.75 -2.18 12.41
CA ASN A 373 14.01 -2.81 11.11
C ASN A 373 12.80 -2.71 10.16
N ASP A 374 12.07 -1.60 10.25
CA ASP A 374 10.92 -1.32 9.39
C ASP A 374 11.41 -0.55 8.15
N TYR A 375 11.38 -1.21 6.99
CA TYR A 375 11.88 -0.67 5.73
C TYR A 375 10.81 0.16 5.03
N ASN A 376 10.41 1.23 5.71
CA ASN A 376 9.47 2.24 5.24
C ASN A 376 10.18 3.55 4.87
N PHE A 377 9.45 4.44 4.20
CA PHE A 377 9.91 5.77 3.81
C PHE A 377 9.67 6.79 4.91
N PHE A 378 10.70 7.56 5.25
CA PHE A 378 10.61 8.50 6.37
C PHE A 378 11.24 9.84 6.02
N VAL A 379 10.72 10.90 6.64
CA VAL A 379 11.37 12.20 6.67
C VAL A 379 11.85 12.46 8.08
N GLU A 380 13.16 12.57 8.23
CA GLU A 380 13.79 12.92 9.50
C GLU A 380 13.64 14.44 9.71
N SER A 381 13.10 14.87 10.85
CA SER A 381 13.11 16.27 11.25
C SER A 381 14.24 16.51 12.25
N ASP A 382 15.09 17.52 12.01
CA ASP A 382 16.29 17.84 12.82
C ASP A 382 15.98 18.20 14.30
N ALA A 383 14.71 18.24 14.71
CA ALA A 383 14.31 18.85 15.98
C ALA A 383 13.69 17.92 17.02
N ASP A 384 13.12 16.74 16.71
CA ASP A 384 12.30 16.01 17.69
C ASP A 384 12.16 14.48 17.53
N ASP A 385 13.01 13.78 16.75
CA ASP A 385 12.79 12.34 16.40
C ASP A 385 11.38 12.07 15.81
N LYS A 386 10.66 13.12 15.41
CA LYS A 386 9.36 13.03 14.75
C LYS A 386 9.62 12.71 13.30
N ILE A 387 9.30 11.46 12.96
CA ILE A 387 9.10 10.98 11.61
C ILE A 387 7.86 11.71 11.07
N ASN A 388 8.06 12.71 10.21
CA ASN A 388 6.93 13.31 9.48
C ASN A 388 6.55 12.36 8.33
N GLY A 389 5.27 12.00 8.25
CA GLY A 389 4.79 10.97 7.34
C GLY A 389 4.96 11.37 5.89
N ILE A 390 5.56 10.50 5.08
CA ILE A 390 5.57 10.65 3.61
C ILE A 390 4.15 10.55 3.01
N SER A 391 3.13 10.25 3.81
CA SER A 391 1.72 10.42 3.49
C SER A 391 1.33 11.89 3.29
N GLU A 392 2.07 12.83 3.89
CA GLU A 392 1.76 14.24 3.82
C GLU A 392 2.01 14.85 2.43
N ARG A 393 1.63 16.11 2.30
CA ARG A 393 1.86 16.94 1.14
C ARG A 393 3.29 17.50 1.15
N TRP A 394 4.02 17.37 0.04
CA TRP A 394 5.41 17.83 -0.07
C TRP A 394 5.64 18.77 -1.25
N LEU A 395 6.37 19.86 -0.99
CA LEU A 395 6.85 20.78 -2.01
C LEU A 395 8.33 20.54 -2.25
N VAL A 396 8.70 20.27 -3.51
CA VAL A 396 10.09 20.08 -3.94
C VAL A 396 10.43 21.20 -4.93
N ASP A 397 11.53 21.90 -4.71
CA ASP A 397 12.14 22.81 -5.69
C ASP A 397 13.63 22.50 -5.77
N THR A 398 14.06 21.86 -6.85
CA THR A 398 15.44 21.37 -6.97
C THR A 398 16.46 22.50 -7.13
N ALA A 399 16.01 23.73 -7.41
CA ALA A 399 16.83 24.93 -7.62
C ALA A 399 18.00 24.72 -8.60
N ARG A 400 17.83 23.81 -9.58
CA ARG A 400 18.87 23.49 -10.56
C ARG A 400 19.00 24.59 -11.61
N GLU A 401 20.16 25.22 -11.65
CA GLU A 401 20.47 26.19 -12.70
C GLU A 401 21.02 25.50 -13.95
N GLY A 402 20.57 25.97 -15.12
CA GLY A 402 21.09 25.50 -16.42
C GLY A 402 20.59 24.11 -16.84
N VAL A 403 19.56 23.58 -16.18
CA VAL A 403 18.87 22.34 -16.55
C VAL A 403 17.40 22.64 -16.83
N ASP A 404 16.90 22.24 -17.99
CA ASP A 404 15.51 22.38 -18.44
C ASP A 404 14.67 21.21 -17.92
N LEU A 405 14.22 21.34 -16.67
CA LEU A 405 13.31 20.39 -16.03
C LEU A 405 11.88 20.95 -15.95
N PRO A 406 10.85 20.09 -16.09
CA PRO A 406 9.47 20.54 -16.03
C PRO A 406 9.01 20.81 -14.60
N ASN A 407 7.86 21.49 -14.48
CA ASN A 407 7.11 21.53 -13.22
C ASN A 407 5.93 20.56 -13.23
N ALA A 408 5.64 19.92 -12.09
CA ALA A 408 4.55 18.95 -11.99
C ALA A 408 3.73 19.09 -10.70
N ILE A 409 2.47 18.65 -10.78
CA ILE A 409 1.67 18.26 -9.62
C ILE A 409 1.42 16.76 -9.70
N ILE A 410 1.68 16.05 -8.60
CA ILE A 410 1.69 14.60 -8.55
C ILE A 410 0.71 14.15 -7.46
N TYR A 411 -0.44 13.62 -7.90
CA TYR A 411 -1.41 12.90 -7.08
C TYR A 411 -0.98 11.44 -6.99
N ARG A 412 -1.01 10.85 -5.80
CA ARG A 412 -0.37 9.56 -5.56
C ARG A 412 -1.02 8.81 -4.40
N ASP A 413 -0.73 7.52 -4.29
CA ASP A 413 -0.93 6.73 -3.08
C ASP A 413 0.40 6.15 -2.56
N TYR A 414 0.28 5.18 -1.64
CA TYR A 414 1.40 4.54 -0.96
C TYR A 414 2.29 3.70 -1.89
N SER A 415 1.85 3.30 -3.08
CA SER A 415 2.73 2.59 -4.03
C SER A 415 3.88 3.46 -4.52
N SER A 416 3.67 4.77 -4.53
CA SER A 416 4.64 5.75 -5.03
C SER A 416 5.82 5.99 -4.09
N LEU A 417 5.69 5.61 -2.80
CA LEU A 417 6.69 5.94 -1.78
C LEU A 417 8.08 5.49 -2.22
N ALA A 418 8.16 4.24 -2.71
CA ALA A 418 9.36 3.56 -3.20
C ALA A 418 10.20 4.33 -4.23
N PHE A 419 9.61 5.28 -4.96
CA PHE A 419 10.30 6.05 -6.01
C PHE A 419 10.00 7.54 -5.99
N THR A 420 9.34 8.05 -4.94
CA THR A 420 8.92 9.46 -4.85
C THR A 420 10.10 10.41 -4.91
N ASP A 421 11.21 10.05 -4.27
CA ASP A 421 12.43 10.86 -4.20
C ASP A 421 13.08 11.03 -5.59
N ILE A 422 13.29 9.92 -6.29
CA ILE A 422 13.90 9.92 -7.61
C ILE A 422 12.97 10.53 -8.66
N LEU A 423 11.65 10.36 -8.50
CA LEU A 423 10.67 11.02 -9.35
C LEU A 423 10.75 12.54 -9.19
N ALA A 424 10.66 13.04 -7.95
CA ALA A 424 10.70 14.46 -7.65
C ALA A 424 12.00 15.14 -8.12
N GLU A 425 13.12 14.42 -8.04
CA GLU A 425 14.44 14.89 -8.47
C GLU A 425 14.55 15.15 -9.98
N ARG A 426 13.60 14.65 -10.79
CA ARG A 426 13.51 14.90 -12.23
C ARG A 426 12.65 16.12 -12.61
N PHE A 427 12.12 16.86 -11.64
CA PHE A 427 11.36 18.08 -11.86
C PHE A 427 12.11 19.30 -11.34
N GLN A 428 11.88 20.47 -11.94
CA GLN A 428 12.38 21.72 -11.38
C GLN A 428 11.60 22.03 -10.11
N LYS A 429 10.27 22.02 -10.20
CA LYS A 429 9.36 22.08 -9.04
C LYS A 429 8.34 20.96 -9.12
N SER A 430 8.11 20.26 -8.02
CA SER A 430 6.99 19.32 -7.92
C SER A 430 6.20 19.51 -6.64
N LEU A 431 4.88 19.41 -6.76
CA LEU A 431 3.99 19.22 -5.63
C LEU A 431 3.61 17.74 -5.56
N LEU A 432 4.07 17.06 -4.54
CA LEU A 432 3.58 15.74 -4.16
C LEU A 432 2.36 15.95 -3.27
N VAL A 433 1.18 15.65 -3.78
CA VAL A 433 -0.06 15.74 -3.00
C VAL A 433 -0.05 14.66 -1.91
N GLU A 434 -0.83 14.90 -0.86
CA GLU A 434 -1.08 13.93 0.22
C GLU A 434 -1.54 12.59 -0.35
N SER A 435 -0.98 11.49 0.16
CA SER A 435 -1.25 10.13 -0.31
C SER A 435 -2.74 9.78 -0.16
N GLY A 436 -3.35 9.27 -1.22
CA GLY A 436 -4.77 8.90 -1.25
C GLY A 436 -5.72 10.07 -1.54
N ASN A 437 -5.22 11.31 -1.58
CA ASN A 437 -5.99 12.46 -2.02
C ASN A 437 -5.85 12.61 -3.55
N TYR A 438 -6.93 12.30 -4.27
CA TYR A 438 -7.00 12.42 -5.73
C TYR A 438 -7.86 13.58 -6.21
N ASN A 439 -8.21 14.52 -5.32
CA ASN A 439 -9.01 15.68 -5.68
C ASN A 439 -8.17 16.69 -6.46
N LEU A 440 -8.28 16.65 -7.79
CA LEU A 440 -7.55 17.54 -8.70
C LEU A 440 -7.84 19.02 -8.40
N ASN A 441 -6.97 19.68 -7.63
CA ASN A 441 -7.11 21.07 -7.21
C ASN A 441 -6.46 22.03 -8.21
N LEU A 442 -7.32 22.76 -8.89
CA LEU A 442 -6.96 23.63 -10.01
C LEU A 442 -6.27 24.93 -9.60
N SER A 443 -6.43 25.35 -8.35
CA SER A 443 -5.78 26.57 -7.84
C SER A 443 -4.26 26.35 -7.71
N GLU A 444 -3.85 25.12 -7.46
CA GLU A 444 -2.46 24.75 -7.22
C GLU A 444 -1.67 24.75 -8.52
N LEU A 445 -2.28 24.34 -9.64
CA LEU A 445 -1.64 24.32 -10.96
C LEU A 445 -0.95 25.63 -11.31
N LYS A 446 -1.52 26.78 -10.92
CA LYS A 446 -0.92 28.10 -11.15
C LYS A 446 0.29 28.39 -10.27
N THR A 447 0.26 27.90 -9.03
CA THR A 447 1.34 28.12 -8.06
C THR A 447 2.62 27.43 -8.52
N TYR A 448 2.49 26.31 -9.22
CA TYR A 448 3.62 25.54 -9.77
C TYR A 448 3.86 25.80 -11.26
N ALA A 449 3.45 26.96 -11.77
CA ALA A 449 3.70 27.32 -13.15
C ALA A 449 5.20 27.38 -13.46
N ALA A 450 5.61 26.75 -14.56
CA ALA A 450 6.98 26.89 -15.07
C ALA A 450 7.22 28.30 -15.62
N PRO A 451 8.49 28.75 -15.74
CA PRO A 451 8.81 30.04 -16.33
C PRO A 451 8.13 30.22 -17.70
N GLY A 452 7.33 31.28 -17.85
CA GLY A 452 6.59 31.55 -19.09
C GLY A 452 5.30 30.74 -19.29
N LYS A 453 4.94 29.85 -18.35
CA LYS A 453 3.65 29.15 -18.33
C LYS A 453 2.67 29.81 -17.34
N ASN A 454 1.38 29.59 -17.56
CA ASN A 454 0.29 30.00 -16.66
C ASN A 454 0.00 28.95 -15.57
N VAL A 455 0.45 27.72 -15.80
CA VAL A 455 0.24 26.53 -14.96
C VAL A 455 1.42 25.57 -15.09
N ALA A 456 1.50 24.53 -14.27
CA ALA A 456 2.49 23.45 -14.35
C ALA A 456 2.48 22.75 -15.73
N ASP A 457 3.58 22.07 -16.08
CA ASP A 457 3.70 21.33 -17.34
C ASP A 457 2.97 19.97 -17.30
N TYR A 458 2.95 19.34 -16.12
CA TYR A 458 2.37 18.02 -15.91
C TYR A 458 1.43 17.96 -14.72
N VAL A 459 0.35 17.19 -14.88
CA VAL A 459 -0.43 16.63 -13.77
C VAL A 459 -0.30 15.12 -13.87
N ILE A 460 0.28 14.51 -12.85
CA ILE A 460 0.54 13.07 -12.81
C ILE A 460 -0.32 12.46 -11.72
N VAL A 461 -1.10 11.44 -12.06
CA VAL A 461 -1.95 10.69 -11.13
C VAL A 461 -1.43 9.26 -11.08
N ILE A 462 -0.76 8.90 -9.99
CA ILE A 462 -0.23 7.56 -9.74
C ILE A 462 -1.22 6.84 -8.84
N VAL A 463 -1.84 5.79 -9.34
CA VAL A 463 -2.91 5.08 -8.63
C VAL A 463 -2.70 3.59 -8.71
N SER A 464 -2.72 2.95 -7.55
CA SER A 464 -2.73 1.50 -7.41
C SER A 464 -4.14 0.98 -7.64
N GLU A 465 -4.25 -0.20 -8.25
CA GLU A 465 -5.51 -0.83 -8.66
C GLU A 465 -6.54 -0.85 -7.53
N GLU A 466 -6.11 -1.20 -6.31
CA GLU A 466 -6.95 -1.28 -5.13
C GLU A 466 -7.49 0.07 -4.64
N ASN A 467 -7.10 1.18 -5.26
CA ASN A 467 -7.50 2.54 -4.93
C ASN A 467 -8.28 3.24 -6.06
N PHE A 468 -8.70 2.54 -7.11
CA PHE A 468 -9.50 3.15 -8.20
C PHE A 468 -10.78 3.82 -7.71
N ASP A 469 -11.52 3.18 -6.79
CA ASP A 469 -12.72 3.78 -6.19
C ASP A 469 -12.40 5.11 -5.50
N THR A 470 -11.26 5.18 -4.82
CA THR A 470 -10.83 6.41 -4.14
C THR A 470 -10.44 7.47 -5.16
N ALA A 471 -9.66 7.09 -6.18
CA ALA A 471 -9.19 7.99 -7.21
C ALA A 471 -10.32 8.60 -8.06
N PHE A 472 -11.36 7.81 -8.31
CA PHE A 472 -12.51 8.22 -9.12
C PHE A 472 -13.77 8.52 -8.30
N ASN A 473 -13.67 8.60 -6.96
CA ASN A 473 -14.82 8.84 -6.10
C ASN A 473 -15.64 10.08 -6.51
N SER A 474 -14.95 11.17 -6.91
CA SER A 474 -15.60 12.39 -7.40
C SER A 474 -16.42 12.16 -8.69
N ALA A 475 -16.02 11.21 -9.53
CA ALA A 475 -16.77 10.81 -10.71
C ALA A 475 -17.92 9.85 -10.37
N LEU A 476 -17.71 8.95 -9.42
CA LEU A 476 -18.64 7.88 -9.05
C LEU A 476 -19.78 8.34 -8.12
N ALA A 477 -19.61 9.48 -7.43
CA ALA A 477 -20.61 10.05 -6.52
C ALA A 477 -21.66 10.96 -7.21
N GLY A 478 -21.46 11.28 -8.49
CA GLY A 478 -22.38 12.08 -9.32
C GLY A 478 -23.38 11.21 -10.05
#